data_AF-A0A843FME8-F1
#
_entry.id   AF-A0A843FME8-F1
#
_cell.length_a   1.000
_cell.length_b   1.000
_cell.length_c   1.000
_cell.angle_alpha   90.00
_cell.angle_beta   90.00
_cell.angle_gamma   90.00
#
_symmetry.space_group_name_H-M   'P 1'
#
loop_
_entity.id
_entity.type
_entity.pdbx_description
1 polymer ?
#
loop_
_entity_poly.entity_id
_entity_poly.type
_entity_poly.pdbx_seq_one_letter_code
_entity_poly.pdbx_strand_id
1 'polypeptide(L)'
;MDWNSLVPLIITTIVGGIVGFLVSWGMVTLQKKAEGKVQESKEEKEAKEIEFQAMKEACKEMLRKSLKEDLDYFKRLGYCPIEDKADIENTYKIYNKGLKGNGRGTMYYESIMALPDFLEHKENN
;
A
#
# COMPACT_ATOMS: atom_id res chain seq x y z
N MET A 1 21.08 -23.34 -69.27
CA MET A 1 20.19 -22.81 -68.21
C MET A 1 19.43 -21.66 -68.82
N ASP A 2 18.12 -21.84 -69.04
CA ASP A 2 17.29 -20.81 -69.66
C ASP A 2 17.07 -19.64 -68.69
N TRP A 3 17.42 -18.44 -69.14
CA TRP A 3 17.31 -17.20 -68.37
C TRP A 3 15.84 -16.93 -67.96
N ASN A 4 14.88 -17.40 -68.76
CA ASN A 4 13.44 -17.26 -68.49
C ASN A 4 12.91 -18.10 -67.32
N SER A 5 13.60 -19.17 -66.89
CA SER A 5 13.15 -19.96 -65.72
C SER A 5 13.74 -19.47 -64.39
N LEU A 6 14.81 -18.67 -64.43
CA LEU A 6 15.48 -18.11 -63.24
C LEU A 6 14.84 -16.80 -62.75
N VAL A 7 14.36 -15.96 -63.67
CA VAL A 7 13.68 -14.69 -63.35
C VAL A 7 12.50 -14.85 -62.38
N PRO A 8 11.53 -15.77 -62.60
CA PRO A 8 10.41 -15.92 -61.66
C PRO A 8 10.84 -16.44 -60.28
N LEU A 9 11.92 -17.21 -60.21
CA LEU A 9 12.48 -17.74 -58.95
C LEU A 9 13.12 -16.63 -58.09
N ILE A 10 13.82 -15.70 -58.74
CA ILE A 10 14.39 -14.53 -58.06
C ILE A 10 13.30 -13.58 -57.56
N ILE A 11 12.29 -13.31 -58.39
CA ILE A 11 11.17 -12.40 -58.04
C ILE A 11 10.38 -12.94 -56.85
N THR A 12 10.04 -14.23 -56.85
CA THR A 12 9.28 -14.86 -55.76
C THR A 12 10.03 -14.84 -54.44
N THR A 13 11.34 -15.04 -54.47
CA THR A 13 12.19 -14.99 -53.26
C THR A 13 12.30 -13.59 -52.68
N ILE A 14 12.45 -12.56 -53.54
CA ILE A 14 12.51 -11.15 -53.11
C ILE A 14 11.16 -10.71 -52.53
N VAL A 15 10.06 -11.03 -53.20
CA VAL A 15 8.70 -10.69 -52.72
C VAL A 15 8.41 -11.38 -51.39
N GLY A 16 8.77 -12.66 -51.26
CA GLY A 16 8.64 -13.40 -50.00
C GLY A 16 9.45 -12.78 -48.85
N GLY A 17 10.68 -12.34 -49.14
CA GLY A 17 11.54 -11.69 -48.14
C GLY A 17 10.97 -10.36 -47.62
N ILE A 18 10.42 -9.53 -48.52
CA ILE A 18 9.83 -8.23 -48.13
C ILE A 18 8.58 -8.43 -47.27
N VAL A 19 7.70 -9.37 -47.65
CA VAL A 19 6.50 -9.68 -46.87
C VAL A 19 6.85 -10.25 -45.50
N GLY A 20 7.81 -11.18 -45.45
CA GLY A 20 8.30 -11.75 -44.19
C GLY A 20 8.89 -10.69 -43.25
N PHE A 21 9.66 -9.75 -43.79
CA PHE A 21 10.24 -8.66 -43.01
C PHE A 21 9.16 -7.73 -42.41
N LEU A 22 8.16 -7.35 -43.20
CA LEU A 22 7.08 -6.46 -42.74
C LEU A 22 6.24 -7.10 -41.62
N VAL A 23 5.90 -8.38 -41.77
CA VAL A 23 5.13 -9.11 -40.74
C VAL A 23 5.96 -9.27 -39.47
N SER A 24 7.23 -9.66 -39.59
CA SER A 24 8.13 -9.82 -38.44
C SER A 24 8.35 -8.49 -37.71
N TRP A 25 8.51 -7.38 -38.44
CA TRP A 25 8.70 -6.07 -37.83
C TRP A 25 7.45 -5.61 -37.09
N GLY A 26 6.26 -5.79 -37.67
CA GLY A 26 4.99 -5.49 -37.02
C GLY A 26 4.82 -6.25 -35.70
N MET A 27 5.14 -7.55 -35.67
CA MET A 27 4.97 -8.39 -34.48
C MET A 27 5.88 -7.97 -33.32
N VAL A 28 7.12 -7.58 -33.60
CA VAL A 28 8.07 -7.08 -32.59
C VAL A 28 7.61 -5.75 -31.97
N THR A 29 7.03 -4.85 -32.76
CA THR A 29 6.53 -3.57 -32.23
C THR A 29 5.32 -3.74 -31.31
N LEU A 30 4.46 -4.72 -31.60
CA LEU A 30 3.31 -5.05 -30.76
C LEU A 30 3.73 -5.66 -29.42
N GLN A 31 4.70 -6.58 -29.42
CA GLN A 31 5.24 -7.16 -28.18
C GLN A 31 5.86 -6.10 -27.27
N LYS A 32 6.73 -5.24 -27.81
CA LYS A 32 7.36 -4.15 -27.03
C LYS A 32 6.34 -3.19 -26.42
N LYS A 33 5.24 -2.90 -27.13
CA LYS A 33 4.18 -2.03 -26.62
C LYS A 33 3.34 -2.69 -25.52
N ALA A 34 3.14 -4.01 -25.59
CA ALA A 34 2.45 -4.76 -24.55
C ALA A 34 3.28 -4.85 -23.26
N GLU A 35 4.58 -5.14 -23.38
CA GLU A 35 5.51 -5.21 -22.25
C GLU A 35 5.62 -3.86 -21.52
N GLY A 36 5.74 -2.75 -22.26
CA GLY A 36 5.80 -1.40 -21.67
C GLY A 36 4.54 -1.04 -20.87
N LYS A 37 3.34 -1.38 -21.38
CA LYS A 37 2.08 -1.14 -20.65
C LYS A 37 1.94 -2.00 -19.40
N VAL A 38 2.41 -3.25 -19.45
CA VAL A 38 2.38 -4.15 -18.29
C VAL A 38 3.35 -3.66 -17.23
N GLN A 39 4.52 -3.16 -17.65
CA GLN A 39 5.52 -2.62 -16.74
C GLN A 39 5.07 -1.31 -16.08
N GLU A 40 4.53 -0.37 -16.86
CA GLU A 40 3.97 0.88 -16.34
C GLU A 40 2.82 0.62 -15.36
N SER A 41 1.94 -0.35 -15.66
CA SER A 41 0.88 -0.76 -14.74
C SER A 41 1.41 -1.41 -13.44
N LYS A 42 2.56 -2.09 -13.51
CA LYS A 42 3.17 -2.72 -12.34
C LYS A 42 3.86 -1.68 -11.45
N GLU A 43 4.61 -0.77 -12.05
CA GLU A 43 5.26 0.34 -11.37
C GLU A 43 4.23 1.26 -10.69
N GLU A 44 3.11 1.55 -11.34
CA GLU A 44 2.02 2.34 -10.72
C GLU A 44 1.41 1.64 -9.49
N LYS A 45 1.25 0.31 -9.55
CA LYS A 45 0.75 -0.48 -8.42
C LYS A 45 1.76 -0.53 -7.28
N GLU A 46 3.04 -0.68 -7.59
CA GLU A 46 4.11 -0.68 -6.60
C GLU A 46 4.23 0.69 -5.92
N ALA A 47 4.14 1.79 -6.68
CA ALA A 47 4.11 3.15 -6.13
C ALA A 47 2.91 3.36 -5.19
N LYS A 48 1.71 2.95 -5.63
CA LYS A 48 0.50 3.02 -4.79
C LYS A 48 0.61 2.19 -3.51
N GLU A 49 1.23 1.01 -3.59
CA GLU A 49 1.45 0.19 -2.41
C GLU A 49 2.44 0.86 -1.45
N ILE A 50 3.54 1.45 -1.96
CA ILE A 50 4.50 2.20 -1.13
C ILE A 50 3.81 3.40 -0.45
N GLU A 51 3.03 4.17 -1.19
CA GLU A 51 2.25 5.29 -0.62
C GLU A 51 1.26 4.81 0.44
N PHE A 52 0.57 3.70 0.19
CA PHE A 52 -0.37 3.12 1.14
C PHE A 52 0.31 2.61 2.42
N GLN A 53 1.49 2.00 2.29
CA GLN A 53 2.31 1.58 3.44
C GLN A 53 2.80 2.79 4.24
N ALA A 54 3.28 3.84 3.57
CA ALA A 54 3.69 5.08 4.22
C ALA A 54 2.53 5.74 4.98
N MET A 55 1.33 5.76 4.40
CA MET A 55 0.12 6.28 5.05
C MET A 55 -0.27 5.45 6.29
N LYS A 56 -0.15 4.13 6.23
CA LYS A 56 -0.37 3.25 7.39
C LYS A 56 0.64 3.51 8.51
N GLU A 57 1.90 3.71 8.17
CA GLU A 57 2.94 4.03 9.15
C GLU A 57 2.72 5.40 9.80
N ALA A 58 2.35 6.40 9.00
CA ALA A 58 2.00 7.73 9.50
C ALA A 58 0.79 7.65 10.46
N CYS A 59 -0.27 6.92 10.09
CA CYS A 59 -1.43 6.73 10.94
C CYS A 59 -1.09 5.99 12.26
N LYS A 60 -0.21 4.97 12.18
CA LYS A 60 0.29 4.27 13.35
C LYS A 60 1.03 5.21 14.31
N GLU A 61 1.86 6.08 13.77
CA GLU A 61 2.63 7.03 14.57
C GLU A 61 1.73 8.11 15.20
N MET A 62 0.70 8.56 14.47
CA MET A 62 -0.30 9.48 14.98
C MET A 62 -1.09 8.88 16.15
N LEU A 63 -1.59 7.65 16.01
CA LEU A 63 -2.29 6.94 17.08
C LEU A 63 -1.39 6.68 18.29
N ARG A 64 -0.11 6.33 18.06
CA ARG A 64 0.88 6.18 19.13
C ARG A 64 1.07 7.50 19.90
N LYS A 65 1.12 8.62 19.19
CA LYS A 65 1.27 9.95 19.80
C LYS A 65 0.03 10.31 20.61
N SER A 66 -1.17 10.06 20.09
CA SER A 66 -2.44 10.24 20.82
C SER A 66 -2.42 9.47 22.15
N LEU A 67 -2.13 8.16 22.12
CA LEU A 67 -2.04 7.35 23.34
C LEU A 67 -1.00 7.87 24.35
N LYS A 68 0.08 8.49 23.86
CA LYS A 68 1.08 9.12 24.73
C LYS A 68 0.50 10.38 25.38
N GLU A 69 -0.18 11.22 24.60
CA GLU A 69 -0.82 12.45 25.10
C GLU A 69 -1.89 12.11 26.14
N ASP A 70 -2.71 11.09 25.89
CA ASP A 70 -3.70 10.57 26.83
C ASP A 70 -3.03 10.09 28.13
N LEU A 71 -1.95 9.31 28.02
CA LEU A 71 -1.19 8.87 29.19
C LEU A 71 -0.64 10.04 29.99
N ASP A 72 -0.04 11.03 29.34
CA ASP A 72 0.52 12.21 30.01
C ASP A 72 -0.59 13.06 30.66
N TYR A 73 -1.80 13.09 30.09
CA TYR A 73 -2.97 13.75 30.68
C TYR A 73 -3.49 13.01 31.92
N PHE A 74 -3.81 11.72 31.80
CA PHE A 74 -4.37 10.95 32.92
C PHE A 74 -3.36 10.69 34.03
N LYS A 75 -2.05 10.62 33.72
CA LYS A 75 -1.01 10.61 34.76
C LYS A 75 -0.99 11.90 35.59
N ARG A 76 -1.27 13.06 34.97
CA ARG A 76 -1.36 14.34 35.67
C ARG A 76 -2.61 14.43 36.55
N LEU A 77 -3.72 13.84 36.10
CA LEU A 77 -4.94 13.73 36.89
C LEU A 77 -4.83 12.69 38.02
N GLY A 78 -4.00 11.65 37.84
CA GLY A 78 -3.84 10.55 38.79
C GLY A 78 -4.91 9.47 38.68
N TYR A 79 -5.87 9.61 37.77
CA TYR A 79 -6.93 8.64 37.49
C TYR A 79 -7.37 8.73 36.01
N CYS A 80 -8.12 7.72 35.55
CA CYS A 80 -8.75 7.72 34.23
C CYS A 80 -10.23 7.30 34.38
N PRO A 81 -11.20 8.10 33.91
CA PRO A 81 -12.61 7.71 33.89
C PRO A 81 -12.86 6.46 33.05
N ILE A 82 -13.90 5.70 33.41
CA ILE A 82 -14.26 4.46 32.70
C ILE A 82 -14.68 4.72 31.25
N GLU A 83 -15.37 5.83 30.98
CA GLU A 83 -15.75 6.23 29.62
C GLU A 83 -14.50 6.44 28.74
N ASP A 84 -13.53 7.20 29.26
CA ASP A 84 -12.27 7.47 28.55
C ASP A 84 -11.44 6.18 28.36
N LYS A 85 -11.45 5.25 29.33
CA LYS A 85 -10.80 3.95 29.16
C LYS A 85 -11.40 3.15 28.01
N ALA A 86 -12.72 3.16 27.84
CA ALA A 86 -13.37 2.45 26.74
C ALA A 86 -12.97 3.04 25.37
N ASP A 87 -12.88 4.37 25.28
CA ASP A 87 -12.46 5.08 24.07
C ASP A 87 -10.99 4.82 23.73
N ILE A 88 -10.13 4.79 24.74
CA ILE A 88 -8.70 4.46 24.61
C ILE A 88 -8.52 3.00 24.19
N GLU A 89 -9.36 2.07 24.67
CA GLU A 89 -9.35 0.68 24.23
C GLU A 89 -9.73 0.53 22.76
N ASN A 90 -10.74 1.26 22.28
CA ASN A 90 -11.12 1.27 20.88
C ASN A 90 -9.99 1.81 19.99
N THR A 91 -9.35 2.90 20.42
CA THR A 91 -8.19 3.48 19.75
C THR A 91 -7.03 2.48 19.68
N TYR A 92 -6.74 1.79 20.79
CA TYR A 92 -5.70 0.76 20.85
C TYR A 92 -6.01 -0.45 19.96
N LYS A 93 -7.27 -0.90 19.86
CA LYS A 93 -7.67 -2.00 18.96
C LYS A 93 -7.33 -1.67 17.51
N ILE A 94 -7.61 -0.44 17.06
CA ILE A 94 -7.28 0.02 15.70
C ILE A 94 -5.77 0.04 15.49
N TYR A 95 -5.02 0.59 16.45
CA TYR A 95 -3.56 0.64 16.42
C TYR A 95 -2.91 -0.75 16.36
N ASN A 96 -3.33 -1.66 17.25
CA ASN A 96 -2.68 -2.96 17.41
C ASN A 96 -3.12 -3.98 16.36
N LYS A 97 -4.43 -4.18 16.18
CA LYS A 97 -4.97 -5.18 15.23
C LYS A 97 -4.99 -4.67 13.79
N GLY A 98 -5.33 -3.39 13.59
CA GLY A 98 -5.47 -2.80 12.26
C GLY A 98 -4.13 -2.47 11.60
N LEU A 99 -3.16 -1.96 12.37
CA LEU A 99 -1.90 -1.44 11.82
C LEU A 99 -0.65 -2.25 12.21
N LYS A 100 -0.78 -3.32 13.02
CA LYS A 100 0.34 -4.08 13.60
C LYS A 100 1.31 -3.16 14.36
N GLY A 101 0.89 -2.73 15.55
CA GLY A 101 1.59 -1.75 16.39
C GLY A 101 3.07 -2.06 16.65
N ASN A 102 3.85 -1.04 17.04
CA ASN A 102 5.29 -1.12 17.27
C ASN A 102 5.68 -1.40 18.74
N GLY A 103 4.77 -1.96 19.54
CA GLY A 103 4.94 -2.30 20.96
C GLY A 103 4.96 -1.10 21.92
N ARG A 104 5.49 0.07 21.50
CA ARG A 104 5.52 1.27 22.36
C ARG A 104 4.13 1.83 22.65
N GLY A 105 3.23 1.80 21.66
CA GLY A 105 1.83 2.20 21.88
C GLY A 105 1.10 1.28 22.86
N THR A 106 1.45 -0.01 22.89
CA THR A 106 0.93 -0.98 23.87
C THR A 106 1.35 -0.62 25.29
N MET A 107 2.61 -0.24 25.50
CA MET A 107 3.07 0.20 26.82
C MET A 107 2.30 1.42 27.34
N TYR A 108 1.97 2.37 26.46
CA TYR A 108 1.16 3.53 26.85
C TYR A 108 -0.26 3.13 27.23
N TYR A 109 -0.90 2.31 26.40
CA TYR A 109 -2.21 1.75 26.68
C TYR A 109 -2.27 1.01 28.02
N GLU A 110 -1.35 0.08 28.27
CA GLU A 110 -1.27 -0.67 29.53
C GLU A 110 -1.06 0.25 30.73
N SER A 111 -0.23 1.29 30.56
CA SER A 111 0.01 2.29 31.60
C SER A 111 -1.23 3.12 31.93
N ILE A 112 -2.08 3.43 30.94
CA ILE A 112 -3.36 4.12 31.14
C ILE A 112 -4.34 3.19 31.86
N MET A 113 -4.44 1.94 31.41
CA MET A 113 -5.35 0.96 31.99
C MET A 113 -5.02 0.62 33.45
N ALA A 114 -3.75 0.73 33.84
CA ALA A 114 -3.29 0.56 35.21
C ALA A 114 -3.63 1.74 36.14
N LEU A 115 -4.09 2.89 35.62
CA LEU A 115 -4.52 4.01 36.45
C LEU A 115 -5.83 3.67 37.18
N PRO A 116 -6.04 4.20 38.40
CA PRO A 116 -7.27 3.97 39.14
C PRO A 116 -8.48 4.54 38.38
N ASP A 117 -9.58 3.80 38.46
CA ASP A 117 -10.87 4.17 37.88
C ASP A 117 -11.71 4.92 38.90
N PHE A 118 -12.18 6.12 38.52
CA PHE A 118 -13.28 6.76 39.23
C PHE A 118 -14.54 6.66 38.38
N LEU A 119 -15.58 6.06 38.97
CA LEU A 119 -16.95 6.20 38.49
C LEU A 119 -17.39 7.63 38.82
N GLU A 120 -17.19 8.58 37.92
CA GLU A 120 -17.99 9.81 37.98
C GLU A 120 -19.42 9.44 37.58
N HIS A 121 -20.22 9.07 38.58
CA HIS A 121 -21.67 9.19 38.46
C HIS A 121 -21.96 10.68 38.27
N LYS A 122 -22.16 11.11 37.02
CA LYS A 122 -22.79 12.41 36.74
C LYS A 122 -24.19 12.37 37.35
N GLU A 123 -24.34 12.91 38.57
CA GLU A 123 -25.63 13.43 38.99
C GLU A 123 -25.95 14.62 38.09
N ASN A 124 -26.91 14.41 37.20
CA ASN A 124 -27.49 15.45 36.36
C ASN A 124 -28.05 16.56 37.25
N ASN A 125 -27.65 17.81 37.01
CA ASN A 125 -28.38 19.01 37.44
C ASN A 125 -28.73 19.82 36.19
#